data_AF-A0A954YXY9-F1
#
_entry.id   AF-A0A954YXY9-F1
#
_cell.length_a   1.000
_cell.length_b   1.000
_cell.length_c   1.000
_cell.angle_alpha   90.00
_cell.angle_beta   90.00
_cell.angle_gamma   90.00
#
_symmetry.space_group_name_H-M   'P 1'
#
loop_
_entity.id
_entity.type
_entity.pdbx_description
1 polymer ?
#
loop_
_entity_poly.entity_id
_entity_poly.type
_entity_poly.pdbx_seq_one_letter_code
_entity_poly.pdbx_strand_id
1 'polypeptide(L)'
;MTESLQPEPTGDDANVTAPYPAAFFWALGIAAIGLLLLDCILGALIWLPFFSGLLGFFIEGLIAGGIAFRVARAARPVPRRRLWTGILLLTAISMAGVVTSESYWFSWRIGRPPNFTRSRNVILKGEADETRRLDALAALSDESIAKFQAYLEGAYPPGGPYGYARWATAIGVANIELRGESQRIEAGHRGWIWPIRTGIGAILLVIGLAMAFDALKFATPVRNVLLPGEEYEEIED
;
A
#
# COMPACT_ATOMS: atom_id res chain seq x y z
N MET A 1 -12.33 17.58 51.20
CA MET A 1 -12.10 17.34 49.76
C MET A 1 -11.26 16.08 49.66
N THR A 2 -11.92 14.96 49.43
CA THR A 2 -11.27 13.66 49.17
C THR A 2 -11.14 13.54 47.67
N GLU A 3 -9.92 13.77 47.19
CA GLU A 3 -9.47 13.45 45.85
C GLU A 3 -9.80 11.96 45.59
N SER A 4 -10.87 11.70 44.85
CA SER A 4 -11.18 10.33 44.43
C SER A 4 -10.17 9.96 43.37
N LEU A 5 -9.02 9.42 43.80
CA LEU A 5 -8.09 8.71 42.94
C LEU A 5 -8.91 7.73 42.10
N GLN A 6 -9.09 8.03 40.82
CA GLN A 6 -9.60 7.03 39.90
C GLN A 6 -8.65 5.84 40.04
N PRO A 7 -9.18 4.64 40.35
CA PRO A 7 -8.33 3.49 40.54
C PRO A 7 -7.49 3.33 39.28
N GLU A 8 -6.17 3.40 39.46
CA GLU A 8 -5.21 3.05 38.42
C GLU A 8 -5.67 1.69 37.89
N PRO A 9 -5.95 1.55 36.58
CA PRO A 9 -6.50 0.31 36.04
C PRO A 9 -5.52 -0.81 36.35
N THR A 10 -5.83 -1.57 37.41
CA THR A 10 -5.04 -2.71 37.85
C THR A 10 -4.98 -3.65 36.66
N GLY A 11 -3.76 -4.04 36.23
CA GLY A 11 -3.48 -4.74 34.99
C GLY A 11 -4.13 -6.13 34.79
N ASP A 12 -5.15 -6.47 35.58
CA ASP A 12 -5.94 -7.69 35.56
C ASP A 12 -7.20 -7.63 34.65
N ASP A 13 -7.51 -6.50 34.04
CA ASP A 13 -8.52 -6.41 32.96
C ASP A 13 -8.13 -7.17 31.67
N ALA A 14 -6.95 -7.83 31.68
CA ALA A 14 -6.37 -8.57 30.57
C ALA A 14 -7.20 -9.78 30.09
N ASN A 15 -8.24 -10.19 30.82
CA ASN A 15 -9.06 -11.37 30.50
C ASN A 15 -10.54 -11.07 30.16
N VAL A 16 -10.92 -9.82 29.90
CA VAL A 16 -12.22 -9.54 29.27
C VAL A 16 -12.16 -9.97 27.81
N THR A 17 -12.48 -11.24 27.56
CA THR A 17 -12.58 -11.78 26.20
C THR A 17 -13.70 -11.07 25.46
N ALA A 18 -13.34 -10.26 24.46
CA ALA A 18 -14.29 -9.58 23.59
C ALA A 18 -15.35 -10.56 23.07
N PRO A 19 -16.64 -10.22 23.18
CA PRO A 19 -17.74 -11.13 22.80
C PRO A 19 -17.82 -11.42 21.30
N TYR A 20 -17.13 -10.65 20.44
CA TYR A 20 -17.23 -10.75 18.98
C TYR A 20 -15.87 -10.69 18.26
N PRO A 21 -15.05 -11.76 18.30
CA PRO A 21 -13.78 -11.81 17.58
C PRO A 21 -13.96 -11.69 16.05
N ALA A 22 -15.10 -12.15 15.52
CA ALA A 22 -15.40 -12.09 14.09
C ALA A 22 -15.48 -10.64 13.56
N ALA A 23 -16.01 -9.70 14.33
CA ALA A 23 -16.12 -8.30 13.91
C ALA A 23 -14.74 -7.64 13.72
N PHE A 24 -13.74 -8.03 14.52
CA PHE A 24 -12.37 -7.58 14.35
C PHE A 24 -11.74 -8.13 13.06
N PHE A 25 -11.93 -9.42 12.75
CA PHE A 25 -11.42 -10.01 11.51
C PHE A 25 -12.12 -9.44 10.26
N TRP A 26 -13.43 -9.16 10.34
CA TRP A 26 -14.15 -8.45 9.28
C TRP A 26 -13.58 -7.05 9.07
N ALA A 27 -13.30 -6.32 10.15
CA ALA A 27 -12.66 -5.01 10.07
C ALA A 27 -11.30 -5.07 9.40
N LEU A 28 -10.47 -6.06 9.75
CA LEU A 28 -9.18 -6.29 9.10
C LEU A 28 -9.35 -6.62 7.61
N GLY A 29 -10.32 -7.47 7.26
CA GLY A 29 -10.60 -7.82 5.86
C GLY A 29 -11.02 -6.61 5.02
N ILE A 30 -11.95 -5.80 5.54
CA ILE A 30 -12.41 -4.58 4.86
C ILE A 30 -11.27 -3.56 4.75
N ALA A 31 -10.48 -3.38 5.80
CA ALA A 31 -9.31 -2.51 5.77
C ALA A 31 -8.27 -2.99 4.76
N ALA A 32 -8.02 -4.29 4.68
CA ALA A 32 -7.09 -4.87 3.70
C ALA A 32 -7.56 -4.61 2.26
N ILE A 33 -8.85 -4.79 1.96
CA ILE A 33 -9.40 -4.46 0.63
C ILE A 33 -9.24 -2.96 0.34
N GLY A 34 -9.56 -2.11 1.33
CA GLY A 34 -9.40 -0.66 1.22
C GLY A 34 -7.94 -0.26 0.94
N LEU A 35 -6.99 -0.84 1.66
CA LEU A 35 -5.55 -0.66 1.44
C LEU A 35 -5.15 -1.10 0.03
N LEU A 36 -5.52 -2.30 -0.42
CA LEU A 36 -5.15 -2.78 -1.76
C LEU A 36 -5.69 -1.87 -2.89
N LEU A 37 -6.88 -1.28 -2.70
CA LEU A 37 -7.42 -0.30 -3.65
C LEU A 37 -6.62 1.02 -3.63
N LEU A 38 -6.19 1.47 -2.44
CA LEU A 38 -5.34 2.65 -2.28
C LEU A 38 -3.93 2.40 -2.81
N ASP A 39 -3.32 1.23 -2.56
CA ASP A 39 -2.02 0.81 -3.11
C ASP A 39 -2.03 0.82 -4.65
N CYS A 40 -3.12 0.42 -5.30
CA CYS A 40 -3.27 0.51 -6.76
C CYS A 40 -3.16 1.95 -7.26
N ILE A 41 -3.78 2.89 -6.55
CA ILE A 41 -3.70 4.32 -6.83
C ILE A 41 -2.28 4.82 -6.54
N LEU A 42 -1.71 4.46 -5.40
CA LEU A 42 -0.38 4.86 -4.98
C LEU A 42 0.72 4.37 -5.94
N GLY A 43 0.57 3.14 -6.45
CA GLY A 43 1.44 2.57 -7.49
C GLY A 43 1.39 3.36 -8.80
N ALA A 44 0.25 3.95 -9.16
CA ALA A 44 0.16 4.86 -10.31
C ALA A 44 0.83 6.21 -10.00
N LEU A 45 0.72 6.68 -8.76
CA LEU A 45 1.28 7.95 -8.26
C LEU A 45 2.77 7.89 -7.93
N ILE A 46 3.42 6.72 -8.01
CA ILE A 46 4.82 6.50 -7.60
C ILE A 46 5.85 7.34 -8.38
N TRP A 47 5.40 7.95 -9.48
CA TRP A 47 6.14 8.86 -10.35
C TRP A 47 6.06 10.33 -9.92
N LEU A 48 5.24 10.65 -8.91
CA LEU A 48 5.23 11.95 -8.27
C LEU A 48 6.53 12.16 -7.47
N PRO A 49 6.88 13.42 -7.14
CA PRO A 49 8.06 13.74 -6.36
C PRO A 49 8.14 12.91 -5.07
N PHE A 50 9.36 12.48 -4.72
CA PHE A 50 9.68 11.53 -3.64
C PHE A 50 8.85 11.67 -2.36
N PHE A 51 8.65 12.90 -1.87
CA PHE A 51 7.94 13.18 -0.62
C PHE A 51 6.42 13.01 -0.69
N SER A 52 5.82 13.21 -1.86
CA SER A 52 4.36 13.09 -2.02
C SER A 52 3.87 11.66 -1.83
N GLY A 53 4.66 10.66 -2.25
CA GLY A 53 4.34 9.25 -2.02
C GLY A 53 4.37 8.85 -0.55
N LEU A 54 5.30 9.39 0.24
CA LEU A 54 5.40 9.11 1.68
C LEU A 54 4.18 9.63 2.45
N LEU A 55 3.69 10.83 2.12
CA LEU A 55 2.46 11.37 2.69
C LEU A 55 1.25 10.48 2.36
N GLY A 56 1.23 9.89 1.17
CA GLY A 56 0.18 8.95 0.74
C GLY A 56 0.04 7.76 1.69
N PHE A 57 1.15 7.11 2.08
CA PHE A 57 1.13 5.99 3.04
C PHE A 57 0.57 6.39 4.41
N PHE A 58 0.89 7.60 4.88
CA PHE A 58 0.35 8.09 6.15
C PHE A 58 -1.17 8.28 6.08
N ILE A 59 -1.65 8.98 5.03
CA ILE A 59 -3.08 9.22 4.79
C ILE A 59 -3.82 7.88 4.63
N GLU A 60 -3.25 6.97 3.86
CA GLU A 60 -3.76 5.62 3.68
C GLU A 60 -3.90 4.88 5.01
N GLY A 61 -2.89 4.93 5.88
CA GLY A 61 -2.93 4.34 7.22
C GLY A 61 -4.05 4.94 8.08
N LEU A 62 -4.27 6.25 8.02
CA LEU A 62 -5.37 6.92 8.72
C LEU A 62 -6.74 6.49 8.18
N ILE A 63 -6.91 6.41 6.86
CA ILE A 63 -8.17 6.00 6.22
C ILE A 63 -8.49 4.54 6.56
N ALA A 64 -7.54 3.63 6.32
CA ALA A 64 -7.71 2.21 6.60
C ALA A 64 -7.92 1.95 8.09
N GLY A 65 -7.16 2.64 8.95
CA GLY A 65 -7.33 2.60 10.40
C GLY A 65 -8.72 3.10 10.82
N GLY A 66 -9.20 4.20 10.26
CA GLY A 66 -10.53 4.76 10.54
C GLY A 66 -11.67 3.83 10.10
N ILE A 67 -11.54 3.18 8.93
CA ILE A 67 -12.48 2.17 8.45
C ILE A 67 -12.48 0.95 9.39
N ALA A 68 -11.29 0.41 9.69
CA ALA A 68 -11.13 -0.71 10.60
C ALA A 68 -11.74 -0.41 11.97
N PHE A 69 -11.49 0.78 12.51
CA PHE A 69 -12.03 1.24 13.77
C PHE A 69 -13.57 1.27 13.79
N ARG A 70 -14.19 1.79 12.72
CA ARG A 70 -15.66 1.86 12.62
C ARG A 70 -16.30 0.48 12.65
N VAL A 71 -15.71 -0.48 11.92
CA VAL A 71 -16.22 -1.86 11.86
C VAL A 71 -15.91 -2.62 13.16
N ALA A 72 -14.70 -2.45 13.72
CA ALA A 72 -14.25 -3.14 14.93
C ALA A 72 -14.79 -2.52 16.23
N ARG A 73 -15.54 -1.41 16.19
CA ARG A 73 -16.05 -0.74 17.40
C ARG A 73 -16.85 -1.68 18.30
N ALA A 74 -17.62 -2.60 17.73
CA ALA A 74 -18.39 -3.60 18.48
C ALA A 74 -17.53 -4.70 19.13
N ALA A 75 -16.27 -4.84 18.72
CA ALA A 75 -15.34 -5.84 19.22
C ALA A 75 -14.51 -5.36 20.43
N ARG A 76 -14.78 -4.17 20.97
CA ARG A 76 -14.03 -3.64 22.12
C ARG A 76 -14.39 -4.37 23.42
N PRO A 77 -13.44 -4.45 24.37
CA PRO A 77 -12.03 -4.06 24.24
C PRO A 77 -11.21 -5.11 23.45
N VAL A 78 -10.27 -4.66 22.63
CA VAL A 78 -9.39 -5.58 21.88
C VAL A 78 -8.02 -5.68 22.55
N PRO A 79 -7.52 -6.89 22.85
CA PRO A 79 -6.19 -7.08 23.44
C PRO A 79 -5.07 -6.45 22.59
N ARG A 80 -4.12 -5.77 23.25
CA ARG A 80 -2.98 -5.09 22.59
C ARG A 80 -2.21 -5.99 21.61
N ARG A 81 -2.00 -7.26 21.96
CA ARG A 81 -1.33 -8.22 21.06
C ARG A 81 -2.08 -8.39 19.74
N ARG A 82 -3.41 -8.54 19.76
CA ARG A 82 -4.23 -8.70 18.55
C ARG A 82 -4.23 -7.44 17.68
N LEU A 83 -4.26 -6.26 18.31
CA LEU A 83 -4.14 -4.99 17.60
C LEU A 83 -2.82 -4.90 16.83
N TRP A 84 -1.70 -5.17 17.49
CA TRP A 84 -0.38 -5.16 16.83
C TRP A 84 -0.24 -6.22 15.75
N THR A 85 -0.75 -7.44 15.96
CA THR A 85 -0.79 -8.45 14.91
C THR A 85 -1.61 -7.99 13.70
N GLY A 86 -2.77 -7.36 13.92
CA GLY A 86 -3.58 -6.79 12.85
C GLY A 86 -2.87 -5.67 12.08
N ILE A 87 -2.22 -4.74 12.79
CA ILE A 87 -1.45 -3.65 12.17
C ILE A 87 -0.29 -4.21 11.34
N LEU A 88 0.48 -5.15 11.88
CA LEU A 88 1.60 -5.77 11.18
C LEU A 88 1.14 -6.56 9.95
N LEU A 89 0.02 -7.27 10.06
CA LEU A 89 -0.58 -8.00 8.94
C LEU A 89 -1.04 -7.05 7.82
N LEU A 90 -1.77 -5.99 8.17
CA LEU A 90 -2.22 -4.97 7.21
C LEU A 90 -1.03 -4.27 6.54
N THR A 91 0.02 -3.99 7.31
CA THR A 91 1.26 -3.40 6.79
C THR A 91 1.92 -4.35 5.80
N ALA A 92 2.05 -5.64 6.12
CA ALA A 92 2.63 -6.63 5.22
C ALA A 92 1.81 -6.78 3.92
N ILE A 93 0.47 -6.78 4.03
CA ILE A 93 -0.44 -6.82 2.89
C ILE A 93 -0.25 -5.59 2.01
N SER A 94 -0.24 -4.38 2.59
CA SER A 94 -0.04 -3.15 1.81
C SER A 94 1.34 -3.11 1.16
N MET A 95 2.41 -3.54 1.84
CA MET A 95 3.74 -3.61 1.21
C MET A 95 3.75 -4.56 0.01
N ALA A 96 3.12 -5.73 0.13
CA ALA A 96 2.96 -6.65 -1.00
C ALA A 96 2.11 -6.02 -2.12
N GLY A 97 1.04 -5.30 -1.75
CA GLY A 97 0.16 -4.56 -2.64
C GLY A 97 0.88 -3.50 -3.46
N VAL A 98 1.63 -2.61 -2.81
CA VAL A 98 2.44 -1.58 -3.47
C VAL A 98 3.46 -2.18 -4.42
N VAL A 99 4.25 -3.16 -3.97
CA VAL A 99 5.28 -3.77 -4.82
C VAL A 99 4.66 -4.45 -6.04
N THR A 100 3.52 -5.12 -5.86
CA THR A 100 2.78 -5.76 -6.95
C THR A 100 2.22 -4.73 -7.93
N SER A 101 1.56 -3.71 -7.42
CA SER A 101 1.00 -2.61 -8.21
C SER A 101 2.09 -1.87 -8.98
N GLU A 102 3.22 -1.55 -8.36
CA GLU A 102 4.36 -0.89 -9.00
C GLU A 102 4.97 -1.77 -10.09
N SER A 103 5.19 -3.06 -9.81
CA SER A 103 5.67 -4.02 -10.82
C SER A 103 4.73 -4.12 -12.02
N TYR A 104 3.42 -4.15 -11.77
CA TYR A 104 2.41 -4.21 -12.84
C TYR A 104 2.39 -2.93 -13.66
N TRP A 105 2.29 -1.77 -13.02
CA TRP A 105 2.29 -0.46 -13.67
C TRP A 105 3.58 -0.21 -14.46
N PHE A 106 4.73 -0.61 -13.92
CA PHE A 106 6.00 -0.52 -14.60
C PHE A 106 6.01 -1.36 -15.86
N SER A 107 5.66 -2.65 -15.75
CA SER A 107 5.62 -3.57 -16.88
C SER A 107 4.70 -3.06 -17.99
N TRP A 108 3.50 -2.60 -17.63
CA TRP A 108 2.54 -2.03 -18.56
C TRP A 108 3.03 -0.77 -19.29
N ARG A 109 3.94 0.02 -18.69
CA ARG A 109 4.55 1.18 -19.34
C ARG A 109 5.67 0.83 -20.31
N ILE A 110 6.25 -0.38 -20.24
CA ILE A 110 7.36 -0.77 -21.13
C ILE A 110 6.93 -0.73 -22.61
N GLY A 111 5.67 -1.07 -22.90
CA GLY A 111 5.10 -1.00 -24.25
C GLY A 111 4.69 0.40 -24.72
N ARG A 112 4.87 1.43 -23.88
CA ARG A 112 4.41 2.79 -24.13
C ARG A 112 5.58 3.74 -24.40
N PRO A 113 5.34 4.86 -25.10
CA PRO A 113 6.38 5.87 -25.35
C PRO A 113 6.97 6.37 -24.02
N PRO A 114 8.29 6.63 -23.97
CA PRO A 114 9.22 6.72 -25.10
C PRO A 114 9.78 5.37 -25.59
N ASN A 115 9.36 4.24 -25.02
CA ASN A 115 9.88 2.93 -25.38
C ASN A 115 9.36 2.42 -26.73
N PHE A 116 10.24 1.70 -27.45
CA PHE A 116 10.04 1.10 -28.76
C PHE A 116 9.46 2.06 -29.79
N THR A 117 9.89 3.33 -29.74
CA THR A 117 9.36 4.40 -30.59
C THR A 117 9.60 4.09 -32.08
N ARG A 118 10.69 3.43 -32.44
CA ARG A 118 10.95 3.04 -33.85
C ARG A 118 9.93 2.00 -34.30
N SER A 119 9.80 0.89 -33.59
CA SER A 119 8.81 -0.16 -33.88
C SER A 119 7.39 0.40 -33.93
N ARG A 120 7.03 1.28 -32.99
CA ARG A 120 5.76 1.99 -32.99
C ARG A 120 5.56 2.86 -34.23
N ASN A 121 6.57 3.64 -34.63
CA ASN A 121 6.48 4.52 -35.80
C ASN A 121 6.34 3.73 -37.11
N VAL A 122 6.92 2.52 -37.19
CA VAL A 122 6.71 1.62 -38.33
C VAL A 122 5.24 1.20 -38.42
N ILE A 123 4.62 0.82 -37.29
CA ILE A 123 3.19 0.47 -37.24
C ILE A 123 2.32 1.66 -37.62
N LEU A 124 2.58 2.84 -37.05
CA LEU A 124 1.80 4.06 -37.30
C LEU A 124 1.87 4.53 -38.76
N LYS A 125 2.97 4.26 -39.47
CA LYS A 125 3.14 4.63 -40.89
C LYS A 125 2.67 3.55 -41.86
N GLY A 126 2.72 2.29 -41.46
CA GLY A 126 2.43 1.14 -42.33
C GLY A 126 0.97 0.75 -42.41
N GLU A 127 0.16 1.07 -41.40
CA GLU A 127 -1.24 0.61 -41.31
C GLU A 127 -2.23 1.77 -41.49
N ALA A 128 -2.95 1.75 -42.61
CA ALA A 128 -3.96 2.76 -42.95
C ALA A 128 -5.24 2.61 -42.10
N ASP A 129 -5.67 1.37 -41.85
CA ASP A 129 -6.85 1.07 -41.03
C ASP A 129 -6.56 1.34 -39.54
N GLU A 130 -7.40 2.16 -38.92
CA GLU A 130 -7.25 2.54 -37.51
C GLU A 130 -7.40 1.33 -36.58
N THR A 131 -8.33 0.41 -36.87
CA THR A 131 -8.60 -0.75 -36.00
C THR A 131 -7.38 -1.66 -35.96
N ARG A 132 -6.86 -2.04 -37.15
CA ARG A 132 -5.64 -2.85 -37.28
C ARG A 132 -4.43 -2.18 -36.65
N ARG A 133 -4.35 -0.84 -36.75
CA ARG A 133 -3.26 -0.07 -36.14
C ARG A 133 -3.30 -0.15 -34.62
N LEU A 134 -4.48 -0.01 -34.01
CA LEU A 134 -4.66 -0.15 -32.57
C LEU A 134 -4.33 -1.58 -32.10
N ASP A 135 -4.78 -2.60 -32.84
CA ASP A 135 -4.46 -4.00 -32.54
C ASP A 135 -2.96 -4.27 -32.62
N ALA A 136 -2.27 -3.74 -33.63
CA ALA A 136 -0.82 -3.87 -33.77
C ALA A 136 -0.05 -3.16 -32.65
N LEU A 137 -0.55 -2.02 -32.16
CA LEU A 137 0.02 -1.32 -31.01
C LEU A 137 -0.20 -2.07 -29.70
N ALA A 138 -1.39 -2.66 -29.51
CA ALA A 138 -1.68 -3.53 -28.36
C ALA A 138 -0.76 -4.75 -28.37
N ALA A 139 -0.63 -5.43 -29.52
CA ALA A 139 0.27 -6.56 -29.68
C ALA A 139 1.74 -6.21 -29.42
N LEU A 140 2.21 -5.02 -29.85
CA LEU A 140 3.55 -4.53 -29.52
C LEU A 140 3.73 -4.36 -28.00
N SER A 141 2.71 -3.79 -27.33
CA SER A 141 2.73 -3.61 -25.88
C SER A 141 2.78 -4.95 -25.16
N ASP A 142 1.94 -5.91 -25.53
CA ASP A 142 1.90 -7.24 -24.91
C ASP A 142 3.21 -8.00 -25.12
N GLU A 143 3.78 -7.94 -26.34
CA GLU A 143 5.08 -8.54 -26.66
C GLU A 143 6.21 -7.94 -25.78
N SER A 144 6.20 -6.62 -25.59
CA SER A 144 7.19 -5.95 -24.74
C SER A 144 7.07 -6.33 -23.26
N ILE A 145 5.84 -6.49 -22.75
CA ILE A 145 5.55 -6.93 -21.38
C ILE A 145 6.06 -8.36 -21.19
N ALA A 146 5.71 -9.25 -22.12
CA ALA A 146 6.13 -10.65 -22.08
C ALA A 146 7.66 -10.79 -22.11
N LYS A 147 8.36 -10.00 -22.94
CA LYS A 147 9.83 -10.00 -22.98
C LYS A 147 10.45 -9.54 -21.67
N PHE A 148 9.88 -8.51 -21.04
CA PHE A 148 10.36 -8.05 -19.74
C PHE A 148 10.10 -9.08 -18.64
N GLN A 149 8.93 -9.72 -18.62
CA GLN A 149 8.63 -10.79 -17.67
C GLN A 149 9.58 -11.98 -17.84
N ALA A 150 9.83 -12.42 -19.07
CA ALA A 150 10.80 -13.48 -19.36
C ALA A 150 12.22 -13.10 -18.91
N TYR A 151 12.62 -11.83 -19.08
CA TYR A 151 13.88 -11.32 -18.54
C TYR A 151 13.93 -11.43 -17.01
N LEU A 152 12.87 -11.01 -16.31
CA LEU A 152 12.79 -11.10 -14.85
C LEU A 152 12.81 -12.55 -14.36
N GLU A 153 12.08 -13.46 -15.02
CA GLU A 153 12.07 -14.89 -14.66
C GLU A 153 13.45 -15.53 -14.85
N GLY A 154 14.16 -15.19 -15.92
CA GLY A 154 15.50 -15.72 -16.21
C GLY A 154 16.60 -15.15 -15.31
N ALA A 155 16.64 -13.82 -15.14
CA ALA A 155 17.72 -13.15 -14.41
C ALA A 155 17.44 -12.98 -12.90
N TYR A 156 16.17 -12.96 -12.50
CA TYR A 156 15.72 -12.70 -11.12
C TYR A 156 14.58 -13.64 -10.69
N PRO A 157 14.82 -14.97 -10.61
CA PRO A 157 13.77 -15.94 -10.28
C PRO A 157 13.16 -15.68 -8.89
N PRO A 158 11.85 -15.95 -8.69
CA PRO A 158 10.88 -16.52 -9.64
C PRO A 158 10.25 -15.52 -10.66
N GLY A 159 10.82 -14.32 -10.84
CA GLY A 159 10.18 -13.28 -11.65
C GLY A 159 9.03 -12.59 -10.92
N GLY A 160 8.09 -12.04 -11.68
CA GLY A 160 6.93 -11.31 -11.13
C GLY A 160 7.32 -10.13 -10.22
N PRO A 161 6.49 -9.76 -9.22
CA PRO A 161 6.76 -8.64 -8.31
C PRO A 161 8.05 -8.82 -7.49
N TYR A 162 8.37 -10.06 -7.10
CA TYR A 162 9.58 -10.34 -6.33
C TYR A 162 10.84 -10.20 -7.18
N GLY A 163 10.84 -10.77 -8.40
CA GLY A 163 11.91 -10.60 -9.38
C GLY A 163 12.09 -9.13 -9.77
N TYR A 164 10.98 -8.40 -9.93
CA TYR A 164 10.99 -6.96 -10.13
C TYR A 164 11.69 -6.21 -8.99
N ALA A 165 11.31 -6.46 -7.73
CA ALA A 165 11.93 -5.81 -6.58
C ALA A 165 13.44 -6.12 -6.49
N ARG A 166 13.85 -7.36 -6.77
CA ARG A 166 15.27 -7.75 -6.84
C ARG A 166 16.00 -7.05 -7.98
N TRP A 167 15.39 -6.96 -9.15
CA TRP A 167 15.96 -6.26 -10.30
C TRP A 167 16.14 -4.78 -10.02
N ALA A 168 15.10 -4.11 -9.51
CA ALA A 168 15.09 -2.67 -9.21
C ALA A 168 16.12 -2.30 -8.12
N THR A 169 16.30 -3.16 -7.11
CA THR A 169 17.29 -2.95 -6.04
C THR A 169 18.72 -3.25 -6.47
N ALA A 170 18.94 -4.20 -7.39
CA ALA A 170 20.28 -4.57 -7.83
C ALA A 170 20.86 -3.62 -8.89
N ILE A 171 20.28 -3.63 -10.09
CA ILE A 171 20.80 -2.88 -11.26
C ILE A 171 19.75 -1.90 -11.77
N GLY A 172 18.47 -2.28 -11.77
CA GLY A 172 17.36 -1.46 -12.26
C GLY A 172 17.43 -1.14 -13.75
N VAL A 173 18.22 -1.90 -14.51
CA VAL A 173 18.39 -1.74 -15.96
C VAL A 173 18.20 -3.10 -16.63
N ALA A 174 17.43 -3.14 -17.70
CA ALA A 174 17.20 -4.33 -18.52
C ALA A 174 17.34 -3.96 -20.00
N ASN A 175 18.08 -4.75 -20.79
CA ASN A 175 18.11 -4.58 -22.24
C ASN A 175 17.10 -5.56 -22.84
N ILE A 176 16.04 -5.02 -23.44
CA ILE A 176 14.95 -5.78 -24.03
C ILE A 176 15.05 -5.68 -25.54
N GLU A 177 15.12 -6.83 -26.21
CA GLU A 177 15.11 -6.92 -27.66
C GLU A 177 13.71 -7.27 -28.16
N LEU A 178 13.19 -6.44 -29.06
CA LEU A 178 11.85 -6.54 -29.63
C LEU A 178 11.92 -6.23 -31.11
N ARG A 179 11.52 -7.17 -31.98
CA ARG A 179 11.46 -6.98 -33.44
C ARG A 179 12.76 -6.41 -34.06
N GLY A 180 13.93 -6.84 -33.54
CA GLY A 180 15.25 -6.38 -33.98
C GLY A 180 15.64 -4.98 -33.46
N GLU A 181 14.84 -4.36 -32.61
CA GLU A 181 15.17 -3.16 -31.84
C GLU A 181 15.57 -3.58 -30.42
N SER A 182 16.80 -3.27 -30.02
CA SER A 182 17.24 -3.44 -28.63
C SER A 182 17.10 -2.12 -27.89
N GLN A 183 16.37 -2.12 -26.78
CA GLN A 183 16.18 -0.95 -25.94
C GLN A 183 16.56 -1.21 -24.49
N ARG A 184 17.27 -0.24 -23.91
CA ARG A 184 17.57 -0.17 -22.49
C ARG A 184 16.38 0.40 -21.72
N ILE A 185 15.75 -0.44 -20.91
CA ILE A 185 14.66 -0.12 -20.00
C ILE A 185 15.25 0.12 -18.61
N GLU A 186 14.92 1.26 -18.00
CA GLU A 186 15.42 1.64 -16.68
C GLU A 186 14.28 1.89 -15.69
N ALA A 187 14.44 1.42 -14.46
CA ALA A 187 13.58 1.82 -13.36
C ALA A 187 13.89 3.26 -12.96
N GLY A 188 12.86 4.11 -12.89
CA GLY A 188 13.01 5.49 -12.39
C GLY A 188 13.44 5.57 -10.93
N HIS A 189 13.31 4.46 -10.20
CA HIS A 189 13.80 4.25 -8.84
C HIS A 189 14.77 3.06 -8.88
N ARG A 190 16.06 3.30 -8.66
CA ARG A 190 17.08 2.24 -8.67
C ARG A 190 17.89 2.22 -7.39
N GLY A 191 18.35 1.03 -7.01
CA GLY A 191 19.20 0.84 -5.83
C GLY A 191 18.44 0.97 -4.51
N TRP A 192 19.19 1.26 -3.44
CA TRP A 192 18.69 1.27 -2.07
C TRP A 192 17.73 2.40 -1.70
N ILE A 193 17.61 3.44 -2.53
CA ILE A 193 16.67 4.54 -2.28
C ILE A 193 15.22 4.03 -2.30
N TRP A 194 14.91 3.11 -3.22
CA TRP A 194 13.57 2.52 -3.32
C TRP A 194 13.13 1.75 -2.07
N PRO A 195 13.88 0.73 -1.58
CA PRO A 195 13.48 -0.01 -0.38
C PRO A 195 13.51 0.87 0.87
N ILE A 196 14.40 1.86 0.96
CA ILE A 196 14.39 2.84 2.06
C ILE A 196 13.08 3.65 2.03
N ARG A 197 12.68 4.17 0.88
CA ARG A 197 11.41 4.89 0.72
C ARG A 197 10.23 4.02 1.13
N THR A 198 10.16 2.79 0.61
CA THR A 198 9.09 1.83 0.92
C THR A 198 9.08 1.49 2.42
N GLY A 199 10.25 1.35 3.05
CA GLY A 199 10.38 1.16 4.50
C GLY A 199 9.89 2.35 5.33
N ILE A 200 10.22 3.59 4.93
CA ILE A 200 9.70 4.80 5.58
C ILE A 200 8.18 4.89 5.39
N GLY A 201 7.67 4.55 4.20
CA GLY A 201 6.24 4.45 3.92
C GLY A 201 5.54 3.45 4.84
N ALA A 202 6.14 2.26 5.04
CA ALA A 202 5.63 1.26 5.98
C ALA A 202 5.56 1.79 7.42
N ILE A 203 6.58 2.53 7.87
CA ILE A 203 6.58 3.14 9.20
C ILE A 203 5.44 4.16 9.33
N LEU A 204 5.26 5.02 8.34
CA LEU A 204 4.17 6.01 8.33
C LEU A 204 2.79 5.34 8.31
N LEU A 205 2.63 4.27 7.54
CA LEU A 205 1.43 3.45 7.50
C LEU A 205 1.13 2.85 8.88
N VAL A 206 2.13 2.25 9.54
CA VAL A 206 2.01 1.71 10.90
C VAL A 206 1.60 2.78 11.89
N ILE A 207 2.18 3.99 11.81
CA ILE A 207 1.81 5.12 12.68
C ILE A 207 0.34 5.51 12.46
N GLY A 208 -0.08 5.67 11.20
CA GLY A 208 -1.46 6.03 10.86
C GLY A 208 -2.47 4.98 11.34
N LEU A 209 -2.16 3.68 11.13
CA LEU A 209 -2.97 2.59 11.66
C LEU A 209 -2.99 2.62 13.19
N ALA A 210 -1.83 2.70 13.84
CA ALA A 210 -1.72 2.69 15.30
C ALA A 210 -2.55 3.80 15.94
N MET A 211 -2.53 5.03 15.40
CA MET A 211 -3.35 6.14 15.88
C MET A 211 -4.86 5.82 15.88
N ALA A 212 -5.36 5.12 14.85
CA ALA A 212 -6.76 4.75 14.78
C ALA A 212 -7.12 3.52 15.64
N PHE A 213 -6.22 2.53 15.70
CA PHE A 213 -6.41 1.30 16.49
C PHE A 213 -6.25 1.53 17.99
N ASP A 214 -5.52 2.56 18.43
CA ASP A 214 -5.30 2.87 19.85
C ASP A 214 -6.63 3.07 20.59
N ALA A 215 -7.59 3.70 19.92
CA ALA A 215 -8.93 3.95 20.46
C ALA A 215 -9.79 2.67 20.60
N LEU A 216 -9.36 1.51 20.09
CA LEU A 216 -10.02 0.21 20.31
C LEU A 216 -9.56 -0.50 21.60
N LYS A 217 -8.52 0.01 22.27
CA LYS A 217 -8.02 -0.54 23.54
C LYS A 217 -9.00 -0.29 24.68
N PHE A 218 -9.71 0.83 24.65
CA PHE A 218 -10.60 1.26 25.73
C PHE A 218 -11.98 0.59 25.60
N ALA A 219 -12.50 0.08 26.72
CA ALA A 219 -13.81 -0.58 26.78
C ALA A 219 -14.98 0.40 26.57
N THR A 220 -14.84 1.64 27.08
CA THR A 220 -15.82 2.71 26.88
C THR A 220 -15.47 3.55 25.65
N PRO A 221 -16.47 4.02 24.89
CA PRO A 221 -16.21 4.95 23.80
C PRO A 221 -15.68 6.27 24.39
N VAL A 222 -14.49 6.70 23.96
CA VAL A 222 -13.99 8.05 24.25
C VAL A 222 -15.00 9.04 23.66
N ARG A 223 -15.78 9.68 24.52
CA ARG A 223 -16.73 10.72 24.13
C ARG A 223 -15.96 12.05 24.18
N ASN A 224 -15.68 12.62 23.01
CA ASN A 224 -15.14 13.98 22.89
C ASN A 224 -16.26 15.05 22.95
N VAL A 225 -17.50 14.64 23.20
CA VAL A 225 -18.64 15.54 23.35
C VAL A 225 -19.15 15.33 24.77
N LEU A 226 -18.99 16.36 25.59
CA LEU A 226 -19.60 16.46 26.91
C LEU A 226 -21.12 16.29 26.73
N LEU A 227 -21.75 15.49 27.58
CA LEU A 227 -23.20 15.44 27.61
C LEU A 227 -23.75 16.81 28.02
N PRO A 228 -24.99 17.16 27.60
CA PRO A 228 -25.65 18.36 28.12
C PRO A 228 -25.65 18.34 29.66
N GLY A 229 -24.94 19.29 30.29
CA GLY A 229 -24.80 19.40 31.74
C GLY A 229 -23.46 18.90 32.33
N GLU A 230 -22.57 18.33 31.52
CA GLU A 230 -21.18 18.10 31.91
C GLU A 230 -20.36 19.33 31.52
N GLU A 231 -19.83 20.05 32.51
CA GLU A 231 -18.92 21.19 32.28
C GLU A 231 -17.46 20.71 32.32
N TYR A 232 -16.61 21.32 31.49
CA TYR A 232 -15.18 21.06 31.53
C TYR A 232 -14.60 21.79 32.75
N GLU A 233 -14.21 21.04 33.78
CA GLU A 233 -13.40 21.60 34.86
C GLU A 233 -11.96 21.75 34.34
N GLU A 234 -11.54 22.98 34.02
CA GLU A 234 -10.12 23.29 33.84
C GLU A 234 -9.43 23.07 35.18
N ILE A 235 -8.53 22.09 35.22
CA ILE A 235 -7.64 21.90 36.35
C ILE A 235 -6.62 23.04 36.28
N GLU A 236 -6.78 24.04 37.13
CA GLU A 236 -5.76 25.07 37.36
C GLU A 236 -4.57 24.42 38.09
N ASP A 237 -3.49 24.15 37.35
CA ASP A 237 -2.17 23.78 37.89
C ASP A 237 -1.38 25.00 38.38
#